data_AF-A0A2S0VSP8-F1
#
_entry.id   AF-A0A2S0VSP8-F1
#
_cell.length_a   1.000
_cell.length_b   1.000
_cell.length_c   1.000
_cell.angle_alpha   90.00
_cell.angle_beta   90.00
_cell.angle_gamma   90.00
#
_symmetry.space_group_name_H-M   'P 1'
#
loop_
_entity.id
_entity.type
_entity.pdbx_description
1 polymer ?
#
loop_
_entity_poly.entity_id
_entity_poly.type
_entity_poly.pdbx_seq_one_letter_code
_entity_poly.pdbx_strand_id
1 'polypeptide(L)' 'MFCDGDVILNDRSKGLPITLPGRGIAHTYCAEDDLAKRRIFGNIHIADLDDDDLLELKEMVLAEVNIRHGVDQEAEII' A
#
# COMPACT_ATOMS: atom_id res chain seq x y z
N MET A 1 -2.60 -12.80 -18.33
CA MET A 1 -3.08 -13.29 -17.02
C MET A 1 -1.99 -12.97 -16.02
N PHE A 2 -2.32 -12.34 -14.89
CA PHE A 2 -1.31 -11.83 -13.94
C PHE A 2 -0.78 -12.93 -13.00
N CYS A 3 -1.61 -13.93 -12.69
CA CYS A 3 -1.19 -15.22 -12.13
C CYS A 3 -1.59 -16.35 -13.08
N ASP A 4 -0.89 -17.48 -13.07
CA ASP A 4 -1.21 -18.63 -13.93
C ASP A 4 -2.59 -19.22 -13.57
N GLY A 5 -3.38 -19.62 -14.56
CA GLY A 5 -4.80 -19.95 -14.42
C GLY A 5 -5.02 -21.16 -13.51
N ASP A 6 -4.12 -22.14 -13.62
CA ASP A 6 -4.12 -23.33 -12.77
C ASP A 6 -3.71 -22.99 -11.33
N VAL A 7 -2.88 -21.97 -11.11
CA VAL A 7 -2.43 -21.55 -9.77
C VAL A 7 -3.53 -20.76 -9.06
N ILE A 8 -4.28 -19.94 -9.79
CA ILE A 8 -5.38 -19.14 -9.22
C ILE A 8 -6.48 -20.03 -8.62
N LEU A 9 -6.82 -21.12 -9.30
CA LEU A 9 -7.91 -22.00 -8.89
C LEU A 9 -7.51 -22.98 -7.77
N ASN A 10 -6.24 -23.34 -7.70
CA ASN A 10 -5.74 -24.37 -6.77
C ASN A 10 -5.13 -23.82 -5.48
N ASP A 11 -4.59 -22.60 -5.46
CA ASP A 11 -4.03 -21.98 -4.26
C ASP A 11 -5.00 -20.94 -3.67
N ARG A 12 -5.69 -21.30 -2.59
CA ARG A 12 -6.57 -20.38 -1.85
C ARG A 12 -5.88 -19.67 -0.68
N SER A 13 -4.61 -19.98 -0.41
CA SER A 13 -3.88 -19.39 0.74
C SER A 13 -3.60 -17.89 0.54
N LYS A 14 -3.61 -17.41 -0.70
CA LYS A 14 -3.29 -16.03 -1.09
C LYS A 14 -4.52 -15.13 -1.26
N GLY A 15 -5.68 -15.60 -0.80
CA GLY A 15 -6.95 -14.87 -0.89
C GLY A 15 -7.75 -15.19 -2.15
N LEU A 16 -8.88 -14.51 -2.32
CA LEU A 16 -9.80 -14.76 -3.43
C LEU A 16 -9.25 -14.15 -4.73
N PRO A 17 -9.58 -14.74 -5.90
CA PRO A 17 -9.26 -14.12 -7.17
C PRO A 17 -10.01 -12.81 -7.35
N ILE A 18 -9.28 -11.76 -7.73
CA ILE A 18 -9.80 -10.44 -8.09
C ILE A 18 -9.39 -10.10 -9.52
N THR A 19 -10.22 -9.28 -10.19
CA THR A 19 -9.91 -8.79 -11.53
C THR A 19 -9.20 -7.45 -11.44
N LEU A 20 -8.03 -7.36 -12.07
CA LEU A 20 -7.26 -6.13 -12.21
C LEU A 20 -7.47 -5.54 -13.61
N PRO A 21 -8.03 -4.32 -13.73
CA PRO A 21 -8.18 -3.65 -15.02
C PRO A 21 -6.87 -3.60 -15.80
N GLY A 22 -6.90 -4.02 -17.06
CA GLY A 22 -5.72 -4.04 -17.95
C GLY A 22 -4.67 -5.11 -17.67
N ARG A 23 -4.84 -5.96 -16.65
CA ARG A 23 -3.84 -6.98 -16.23
C ARG A 23 -4.39 -8.39 -16.12
N GLY A 24 -5.70 -8.52 -15.90
CA GLY A 24 -6.39 -9.80 -15.78
C GLY A 24 -6.59 -10.23 -14.33
N ILE A 25 -6.72 -11.53 -14.10
CA ILE A 25 -7.09 -12.09 -12.78
C ILE A 25 -5.81 -12.36 -11.96
N ALA A 26 -5.86 -12.06 -10.67
CA ALA A 26 -4.82 -12.32 -9.67
C ALA A 26 -5.45 -12.68 -8.32
N HIS A 27 -4.73 -13.34 -7.42
CA HIS A 27 -5.15 -13.39 -6.01
C HIS A 27 -5.10 -12.01 -5.37
N THR A 28 -5.92 -11.76 -4.35
CA THR A 28 -5.89 -10.49 -3.58
C THR A 28 -4.48 -10.15 -3.11
N TYR A 29 -3.78 -11.10 -2.48
CA TYR A 29 -2.41 -10.88 -2.00
C TYR A 29 -1.42 -10.59 -3.12
N CYS A 30 -1.50 -11.31 -4.24
CA CYS A 30 -0.61 -11.09 -5.39
C CYS A 30 -0.83 -9.70 -6.01
N ALA A 31 -2.07 -9.21 -6.00
CA ALA A 31 -2.38 -7.87 -6.46
C ALA A 31 -1.83 -6.79 -5.50
N GLU A 32 -2.01 -6.97 -4.19
CA GLU A 32 -1.49 -6.05 -3.18
C GLU A 32 0.04 -5.98 -3.18
N ASP A 33 0.70 -7.14 -3.27
CA ASP A 33 2.16 -7.24 -3.37
C ASP A 33 2.70 -6.55 -4.63
N ASP A 34 2.01 -6.66 -5.77
CA ASP A 34 2.38 -5.93 -6.99
C ASP A 34 2.24 -4.41 -6.82
N LEU A 35 1.15 -3.94 -6.22
CA LEU A 35 0.96 -2.53 -5.93
C LEU A 35 2.09 -2.01 -5.03
N ALA A 36 2.41 -2.74 -3.96
CA ALA A 36 3.50 -2.40 -3.05
C ALA A 36 4.87 -2.35 -3.74
N LYS A 37 5.19 -3.34 -4.59
CA LYS A 37 6.44 -3.37 -5.39
C LYS A 37 6.57 -2.17 -6.32
N ARG A 38 5.45 -1.68 -6.84
CA ARG A 38 5.37 -0.48 -7.68
C ARG A 38 5.32 0.82 -6.86
N ARG A 39 5.39 0.73 -5.53
CA ARG A 39 5.24 1.84 -4.59
C ARG A 39 3.92 2.59 -4.83
N ILE A 40 2.84 1.84 -5.07
CA ILE A 40 1.49 2.37 -5.15
C ILE A 40 0.79 2.03 -3.84
N PHE A 41 0.37 3.06 -3.11
CA PHE A 41 -0.38 2.92 -1.86
C PHE A 41 -1.75 3.56 -2.02
N GLY A 42 -2.79 2.72 -2.06
CA GLY A 42 -4.15 3.18 -2.40
C GLY A 42 -4.16 3.82 -3.79
N ASN A 43 -4.48 5.12 -3.85
CA ASN A 43 -4.49 5.90 -5.08
C ASN A 43 -3.22 6.77 -5.26
N ILE A 44 -2.23 6.64 -4.38
CA ILE A 44 -1.00 7.42 -4.42
C ILE A 44 0.08 6.60 -5.10
N HIS A 45 0.59 7.13 -6.22
CA HIS A 45 1.74 6.58 -6.92
C HIS A 45 3.02 7.21 -6.35
N ILE A 46 3.53 6.65 -5.24
CA ILE A 46 4.70 7.20 -4.53
C ILE A 46 5.92 7.25 -5.45
N ALA A 47 6.03 6.31 -6.41
CA ALA A 47 7.11 6.31 -7.40
C ALA A 47 7.11 7.52 -8.35
N ASP A 48 6.00 8.24 -8.46
CA ASP A 48 5.83 9.37 -9.39
C ASP A 48 5.96 10.73 -8.67
N LEU A 49 6.14 10.74 -7.35
CA LEU A 49 6.40 11.96 -6.56
C LEU A 49 7.85 12.41 -6.75
N ASP A 50 8.06 13.72 -6.76
CA ASP A 50 9.41 14.27 -6.62
C ASP A 50 9.90 14.20 -5.16
N ASP A 51 11.18 14.55 -4.96
CA ASP A 51 11.82 14.42 -3.65
C ASP A 51 11.22 15.37 -2.59
N ASP A 52 10.75 16.55 -3.00
CA ASP A 52 10.18 17.55 -2.10
C ASP A 52 8.78 17.10 -1.63
N ASP A 53 7.92 16.69 -2.57
CA ASP A 53 6.60 16.13 -2.29
C ASP A 53 6.67 14.85 -1.46
N LEU A 54 7.66 13.98 -1.75
CA LEU A 54 7.87 12.75 -0.99
C LEU A 54 8.26 13.05 0.46
N LEU A 55 9.12 14.05 0.68
CA LEU A 55 9.52 14.47 2.01
C LEU A 55 8.33 15.08 2.78
N GLU A 56 7.53 15.93 2.15
CA GLU A 56 6.33 16.51 2.76
C GLU A 56 5.31 15.42 3.14
N LEU A 57 5.05 14.46 2.24
CA LEU A 57 4.17 13.32 2.52
C LEU A 57 4.67 12.51 3.72
N LYS A 58 5.97 12.29 3.84
CA LYS A 58 6.58 11.59 4.98
C LYS A 58 6.31 12.33 6.29
N GLU A 59 6.53 13.64 6.34
CA GLU A 59 6.31 14.43 7.56
C GLU A 59 4.83 14.47 7.95
N MET A 60 3.91 14.61 6.99
CA MET A 60 2.48 14.54 7.25
C MET A 60 2.04 13.19 7.85
N VAL A 61 2.55 12.07 7.31
CA VAL A 61 2.23 10.73 7.82
C VAL A 61 2.78 10.55 9.23
N LEU A 62 3.99 11.03 9.51
CA LEU A 62 4.58 10.98 10.85
C LEU A 62 3.76 11.77 11.86
N ALA A 63 3.34 12.99 11.51
CA ALA A 63 2.47 13.80 12.36
C ALA A 63 1.14 13.10 12.67
N GLU A 64 0.49 12.52 11.66
CA GLU A 64 -0.76 11.76 11.85
C GLU A 64 -0.57 10.53 12.75
N VAL A 65 0.55 9.80 12.58
CA VAL A 65 0.90 8.68 13.46
C VAL A 65 1.08 9.16 14.90
N ASN A 66 1.83 10.24 15.13
CA ASN A 66 2.04 10.78 16.47
C ASN A 66 0.71 11.20 17.15
N ILE A 67 -0.18 11.85 16.40
CA ILE A 67 -1.51 12.23 16.86
C ILE A 67 -2.33 11.01 17.26
N ARG A 68 -2.35 9.95 16.42
CA ARG A 68 -3.13 8.72 16.69
C ARG A 68 -2.56 7.88 17.83
N HIS A 69 -1.25 7.91 18.01
CA HIS A 69 -0.55 7.13 19.03
C HIS A 69 -0.28 7.91 20.32
N GLY A 70 -0.74 9.17 20.41
CA GLY A 70 -0.69 9.98 21.62
C GLY A 70 0.72 10.42 22.05
N VAL A 71 1.70 10.39 21.14
CA VAL A 71 3.11 10.72 21.46
C VAL A 71 3.30 12.22 21.72
N ASP A 72 2.33 13.06 21.32
CA ASP A 72 2.40 14.51 21.49
C ASP A 72 1.87 15.03 22.85
N GLN A 73 1.44 14.17 23.79
CA GLN A 73 0.85 14.61 25.07
C GLN A 73 1.83 14.84 26.23
N GLU A 74 3.14 14.61 26.07
CA GLU A 74 4.12 14.78 27.18
C GLU A 74 5.00 16.05 27.09
N ALA A 75 4.74 16.95 26.14
CA ALA A 75 5.55 18.16 25.93
C ALA A 75 4.93 19.45 26.52
N GLU A 76 4.24 19.41 27.67
CA GLU A 76 3.84 20.64 28.37
C GLU A 76 3.54 20.45 29.87
N ILE A 77 4.57 20.20 30.70
CA ILE A 77 4.56 20.57 32.13
C ILE A 77 5.98 21.00 32.54
N ILE A 78 6.23 22.32 32.57
CA ILE A 78 7.33 22.95 33.33
C ILE A 78 6.68 23.77 34.45
#